data_AF-A0A1W9LC03-F1
#
_entry.id   AF-A0A1W9LC03-F1
#
_cell.length_a   1.000
_cell.length_b   1.000
_cell.length_c   1.000
_cell.angle_alpha   90.00
_cell.angle_beta   90.00
_cell.angle_gamma   90.00
#
_symmetry.space_group_name_H-M   'P 1'
#
loop_
_entity.id
_entity.type
_entity.pdbx_description
1 polymer ?
#
loop_
_entity_poly.entity_id
_entity_poly.type
_entity_poly.pdbx_seq_one_letter_code
_entity_poly.pdbx_strand_id
1 'polypeptide(L)'
;MALIGGTLLPTSAISWEALPETPPIPKDNPQTAPKIELGKVLYSDPRLSQEGNISCNSCHNVMAGGDDNRPNSIGMHDARGGRSSPTVWNSAFLSVQFWDGRAATLEEQAKGPVTNP
;
A
#
# COMPACT_ATOMS: atom_id res chain seq x y z
N MET A 1 -4.79 -54.15 25.39
CA MET A 1 -5.36 -52.79 25.27
C MET A 1 -4.20 -51.85 25.00
N ALA A 2 -3.91 -51.54 23.72
CA ALA A 2 -2.82 -50.65 23.35
C ALA A 2 -3.28 -49.20 23.48
N LEU A 3 -2.61 -48.43 24.34
CA LEU A 3 -2.83 -46.99 24.47
C LEU A 3 -2.17 -46.30 23.28
N ILE A 4 -2.99 -45.70 22.43
CA ILE A 4 -2.57 -44.98 21.23
C ILE A 4 -2.00 -43.63 21.70
N GLY A 5 -0.68 -43.49 21.65
CA GLY A 5 0.02 -42.24 21.92
C GLY A 5 -0.29 -41.21 20.82
N GLY A 6 -1.16 -40.26 21.12
CA GLY A 6 -1.41 -39.11 20.26
C GLY A 6 -0.23 -38.16 20.30
N THR A 7 0.55 -38.10 19.22
CA THR A 7 1.56 -37.07 19.01
C THR A 7 0.87 -35.72 18.84
N LEU A 8 1.03 -34.85 19.84
CA LEU A 8 0.67 -33.43 19.73
C LEU A 8 1.53 -32.80 18.63
N LEU A 9 0.90 -32.40 17.53
CA LEU A 9 1.55 -31.57 16.52
C LEU A 9 1.85 -30.20 17.15
N PRO A 10 3.05 -29.63 16.99
CA PRO A 10 3.33 -28.31 17.50
C PRO A 10 2.49 -27.30 16.71
N THR A 11 1.57 -26.64 17.40
CA THR A 11 0.94 -25.42 16.91
C THR A 11 2.05 -24.38 16.79
N SER A 12 2.57 -24.16 15.57
CA SER A 12 3.40 -23.00 15.30
C SER A 12 2.55 -21.76 15.55
N ALA A 13 2.72 -21.16 16.72
CA ALA A 13 2.18 -19.85 17.00
C ALA A 13 2.75 -18.89 15.96
N ILE A 14 1.88 -18.19 15.24
CA ILE A 14 2.29 -17.05 14.41
C ILE A 14 2.92 -16.05 15.39
N SER A 15 4.22 -15.83 15.26
CA SER A 15 4.93 -14.81 16.02
C SER A 15 4.49 -13.45 15.49
N TRP A 16 3.70 -12.74 16.29
CA TRP A 16 3.41 -11.34 16.02
C TRP A 16 4.67 -10.53 16.34
N GLU A 17 5.21 -9.88 15.34
CA GLU A 17 6.40 -9.04 15.47
C GLU A 17 5.99 -7.57 15.56
N ALA A 18 6.75 -6.79 16.34
CA ALA A 18 6.61 -5.35 16.31
C ALA A 18 6.99 -4.81 14.93
N LEU A 19 6.33 -3.72 14.51
CA LEU A 19 6.69 -3.07 13.25
C LEU A 19 8.14 -2.57 13.35
N PRO A 20 9.01 -2.88 12.37
CA PRO A 20 10.37 -2.35 12.33
C PRO A 20 10.39 -0.82 12.26
N GLU A 21 11.43 -0.20 12.79
CA GLU A 21 11.61 1.27 12.73
C GLU A 21 11.77 1.79 11.30
N THR A 22 12.27 0.95 10.39
CA THR A 22 12.48 1.28 8.98
C THR A 22 11.84 0.25 8.06
N PRO A 23 11.23 0.68 6.93
CA PRO A 23 10.71 -0.24 5.95
C PRO A 23 11.84 -0.95 5.19
N PRO A 24 11.55 -2.07 4.50
CA PRO A 24 12.47 -2.65 3.52
C PRO A 24 12.84 -1.61 2.45
N ILE A 25 14.14 -1.41 2.23
CA ILE A 25 14.65 -0.50 1.20
C ILE A 25 15.19 -1.34 0.02
N PRO A 26 14.61 -1.20 -1.19
CA PRO A 26 15.11 -1.92 -2.37
C PRO A 26 16.55 -1.54 -2.70
N LYS A 27 17.38 -2.53 -3.04
CA LYS A 27 18.81 -2.30 -3.36
C LYS A 27 19.01 -1.48 -4.62
N ASP A 28 18.12 -1.63 -5.59
CA ASP A 28 18.06 -0.93 -6.87
C ASP A 28 17.35 0.42 -6.78
N ASN A 29 16.57 0.67 -5.72
CA ASN A 29 15.96 1.95 -5.42
C ASN A 29 16.29 2.42 -3.99
N PRO A 30 17.56 2.76 -3.68
CA PRO A 30 17.92 3.23 -2.36
C PRO A 30 17.20 4.55 -2.05
N GLN A 31 16.72 4.67 -0.81
CA GLN A 31 16.16 5.90 -0.30
C GLN A 31 17.26 6.92 -0.02
N THR A 32 17.05 8.15 -0.47
CA THR A 32 17.91 9.29 -0.17
C THR A 32 17.03 10.44 0.29
N ALA A 33 17.56 11.36 1.10
CA ALA A 33 16.78 12.51 1.55
C ALA A 33 16.15 13.31 0.38
N PRO A 34 16.86 13.56 -0.75
CA PRO A 34 16.24 14.19 -1.93
C PRO A 34 15.11 13.38 -2.55
N LYS A 35 15.23 12.04 -2.62
CA LYS A 35 14.16 11.17 -3.16
C LYS A 35 12.93 11.17 -2.26
N ILE A 36 13.12 11.15 -0.95
CA ILE A 36 12.02 11.19 0.04
C ILE A 36 11.27 12.52 -0.08
N GLU A 37 11.99 13.64 -0.14
CA GLU A 37 11.37 14.95 -0.29
C GLU A 37 10.64 15.09 -1.63
N LEU A 38 11.25 14.63 -2.73
CA LEU A 38 10.58 14.60 -4.03
C LEU A 38 9.32 13.73 -3.98
N GLY A 39 9.38 12.54 -3.39
CA GLY A 39 8.23 11.65 -3.24
C GLY A 39 7.09 12.29 -2.46
N LYS A 40 7.40 13.01 -1.37
CA LYS A 40 6.43 13.77 -0.58
C LYS A 40 5.74 14.86 -1.40
N VAL A 41 6.50 15.61 -2.21
CA VAL A 41 5.95 16.61 -3.12
C VAL A 41 5.02 15.94 -4.13
N LEU A 42 5.49 14.90 -4.83
CA LEU A 42 4.71 14.17 -5.84
C LEU A 42 3.42 13.56 -5.27
N TYR A 43 3.46 13.02 -4.05
CA TYR A 43 2.30 12.41 -3.38
C TYR A 43 1.11 13.36 -3.25
N SER A 44 1.39 14.66 -3.08
CA SER A 44 0.38 15.70 -2.92
C SER A 44 0.17 16.54 -4.19
N ASP A 45 0.91 16.27 -5.27
CA ASP A 45 0.88 17.09 -6.49
C ASP A 45 -0.26 16.64 -7.42
N PRO A 46 -1.34 17.43 -7.56
CA PRO A 46 -2.46 17.02 -8.38
C PRO A 46 -2.15 17.12 -9.89
N ARG A 47 -1.05 17.79 -10.29
CA ARG A 47 -0.63 17.90 -11.70
C ARG A 47 -0.19 16.57 -12.31
N LEU A 48 -0.07 15.51 -11.51
CA LEU A 48 0.13 14.15 -12.01
C LEU A 48 -1.15 13.55 -12.61
N SER A 49 -2.33 14.09 -12.29
CA SER A 49 -3.59 13.74 -12.95
C SER A 49 -3.82 14.56 -14.22
N GLN A 50 -4.60 14.02 -15.15
CA GLN A 50 -4.86 14.66 -16.46
C GLN A 50 -5.48 16.07 -16.35
N GLU A 51 -6.37 16.30 -15.38
CA GLU A 51 -7.03 17.60 -15.17
C GLU A 51 -6.37 18.44 -14.06
N GLY A 52 -5.32 17.93 -13.42
CA GLY A 52 -4.63 18.66 -12.35
C GLY A 52 -5.42 18.79 -11.05
N ASN A 53 -6.39 17.90 -10.78
CA ASN A 53 -7.31 17.95 -9.63
C ASN A 53 -7.22 16.74 -8.68
N ILE A 54 -6.49 15.67 -9.06
CA ILE A 54 -6.34 14.45 -8.24
C ILE A 54 -4.86 14.17 -7.97
N SER A 55 -4.52 13.89 -6.71
CA SER A 55 -3.21 13.41 -6.28
C SER A 55 -3.34 12.08 -5.54
N CYS A 56 -2.21 11.47 -5.13
CA CYS A 56 -2.25 10.26 -4.31
C CYS A 56 -3.02 10.51 -3.01
N ASN A 57 -2.83 11.69 -2.39
CA ASN A 57 -3.49 12.06 -1.15
C ASN A 57 -5.02 12.25 -1.28
N SER A 58 -5.57 12.41 -2.49
CA SER A 58 -7.02 12.50 -2.70
C SER A 58 -7.77 11.22 -2.32
N CYS A 59 -7.15 10.05 -2.53
CA CYS A 59 -7.71 8.73 -2.22
C CYS A 59 -7.00 8.03 -1.05
N HIS A 60 -5.80 8.49 -0.69
CA HIS A 60 -4.98 7.95 0.39
C HIS A 60 -4.60 9.08 1.35
N ASN A 61 -5.59 9.64 2.05
CA ASN A 61 -5.41 10.82 2.86
C ASN A 61 -4.60 10.48 4.13
N VAL A 62 -3.35 10.89 4.17
CA VAL A 62 -2.44 10.58 5.29
C VAL A 62 -2.84 11.25 6.61
N MET A 63 -3.73 12.25 6.57
CA MET A 63 -4.29 12.86 7.78
C MET A 63 -5.56 12.15 8.27
N ALA A 64 -6.08 11.18 7.50
CA ALA A 64 -7.31 10.44 7.80
C ALA A 64 -7.10 8.92 7.69
N GLY A 65 -5.96 8.41 8.18
CA GLY A 65 -5.68 6.97 8.24
C GLY A 65 -5.02 6.39 6.98
N GLY A 66 -4.73 7.21 5.97
CA GLY A 66 -4.02 6.80 4.75
C GLY A 66 -4.91 6.17 3.68
N ASP A 67 -6.23 6.12 3.89
CA ASP A 67 -7.25 5.82 2.89
C ASP A 67 -8.19 7.05 2.73
N ASP A 68 -9.34 6.89 2.07
CA ASP A 68 -10.36 7.94 1.97
C ASP A 68 -11.65 7.64 2.75
N ASN A 69 -11.67 6.57 3.55
CA ASN A 69 -12.85 6.09 4.29
C ASN A 69 -14.12 5.92 3.43
N ARG A 70 -13.99 5.60 2.14
CA ARG A 70 -15.14 5.33 1.25
C ARG A 70 -15.21 3.85 0.84
N PRO A 71 -16.42 3.33 0.54
CA PRO A 71 -16.54 2.00 -0.07
C PRO A 71 -15.78 1.89 -1.39
N ASN A 72 -15.77 2.98 -2.17
CA ASN A 72 -15.06 3.11 -3.44
C ASN A 72 -14.59 4.56 -3.58
N SER A 73 -13.34 4.75 -4.00
CA SER A 73 -12.81 6.09 -4.23
C SER A 73 -13.40 6.74 -5.48
N ILE A 74 -13.42 8.07 -5.46
CA ILE A 74 -13.87 8.90 -6.57
C ILE A 74 -12.62 9.38 -7.31
N GLY A 75 -12.52 9.01 -8.58
CA GLY A 75 -11.46 9.36 -9.50
C GLY A 75 -11.85 10.51 -10.43
N MET A 76 -11.23 10.52 -11.62
CA MET A 76 -11.45 11.52 -12.66
C MET A 76 -12.92 11.57 -13.10
N HIS A 77 -13.42 12.74 -13.47
CA HIS A 77 -14.80 12.94 -13.93
C HIS A 77 -15.88 12.38 -12.97
N ASP A 78 -15.63 12.42 -11.66
CA ASP A 78 -16.47 11.81 -10.62
C ASP A 78 -16.68 10.29 -10.77
N ALA A 79 -15.82 9.61 -11.53
CA ALA A 79 -15.90 8.17 -11.75
C ALA A 79 -15.63 7.42 -10.44
N ARG A 80 -16.51 6.48 -10.10
CA ARG A 80 -16.29 5.59 -8.96
C ARG A 80 -15.47 4.38 -9.36
N GLY A 81 -14.38 4.13 -8.64
CA GLY A 81 -13.58 2.92 -8.82
C GLY A 81 -14.34 1.65 -8.42
N GLY A 82 -13.84 0.49 -8.86
CA GLY A 82 -14.46 -0.81 -8.54
C GLY A 82 -14.09 -1.41 -7.18
N ARG A 83 -13.16 -0.79 -6.45
CA ARG A 83 -12.67 -1.26 -5.13
C ARG A 83 -12.46 -0.09 -4.17
N SER A 84 -12.40 -0.37 -2.87
CA SER A 84 -11.96 0.59 -1.86
C SER A 84 -10.47 0.88 -2.01
N SER A 85 -10.06 2.10 -1.66
CA SER A 85 -8.66 2.46 -1.51
C SER A 85 -8.15 1.88 -0.18
N PRO A 86 -7.16 0.97 -0.16
CA PRO A 86 -6.54 0.54 1.09
C PRO A 86 -5.65 1.65 1.66
N THR A 87 -5.34 1.59 2.95
CA THR A 87 -4.39 2.53 3.53
C THR A 87 -2.99 2.39 2.93
N VAL A 88 -2.29 3.51 2.73
CA VAL A 88 -0.85 3.50 2.40
C VAL A 88 0.04 3.26 3.61
N TRP A 89 -0.47 3.39 4.83
CA TRP A 89 0.32 3.17 6.04
C TRP A 89 0.75 1.70 6.11
N ASN A 90 2.03 1.48 6.38
CA ASN A 90 2.67 0.15 6.43
C ASN A 90 2.63 -0.66 5.11
N SER A 91 2.17 -0.08 4.00
CA SER A 91 2.10 -0.76 2.70
C SER A 91 3.47 -1.25 2.18
N ALA A 92 4.56 -0.62 2.61
CA ALA A 92 5.93 -1.03 2.30
C ALA A 92 6.34 -2.39 2.90
N PHE A 93 5.58 -2.91 3.87
CA PHE A 93 5.81 -4.22 4.48
C PHE A 93 4.97 -5.34 3.83
N LEU A 94 4.06 -4.99 2.93
CA LEU A 94 3.26 -5.99 2.22
C LEU A 94 4.12 -6.72 1.18
N SER A 95 3.92 -8.03 1.05
CA SER A 95 4.62 -8.87 0.07
C SER A 95 4.19 -8.59 -1.37
N VAL A 96 2.98 -8.05 -1.56
CA VAL A 96 2.39 -7.63 -2.83
C VAL A 96 1.49 -6.42 -2.60
N GLN A 97 1.21 -5.69 -3.67
CA GLN A 97 0.39 -4.48 -3.66
C GLN A 97 -0.91 -4.67 -4.42
N PHE A 98 -1.89 -3.79 -4.12
CA PHE A 98 -3.30 -3.90 -4.51
C PHE A 98 -4.04 -5.11 -3.92
N TRP A 99 -5.38 -5.03 -3.94
CA TRP A 99 -6.28 -6.09 -3.48
C TRP A 99 -6.09 -7.46 -4.15
N ASP A 100 -5.62 -7.48 -5.40
CA ASP A 100 -5.36 -8.71 -6.17
C ASP A 100 -3.88 -9.08 -6.22
N GLY A 101 -3.01 -8.35 -5.50
CA GLY A 101 -1.58 -8.65 -5.44
C GLY A 101 -0.84 -8.48 -6.77
N ARG A 102 -1.41 -7.77 -7.75
CA ARG A 102 -0.88 -7.74 -9.12
C ARG A 102 0.42 -6.95 -9.31
N ALA A 103 0.87 -6.21 -8.30
CA ALA A 103 2.14 -5.49 -8.32
C ALA A 103 3.03 -6.01 -7.19
N ALA A 104 4.30 -6.30 -7.49
CA ALA A 104 5.22 -6.87 -6.51
C ALA A 104 5.81 -5.82 -5.56
N THR A 105 5.86 -4.55 -5.98
CA THR A 105 6.46 -3.47 -5.19
C THR A 105 5.64 -2.19 -5.22
N LEU A 106 5.94 -1.24 -4.32
CA LEU A 106 5.33 0.09 -4.33
C LEU A 106 5.69 0.89 -5.58
N GLU A 107 6.92 0.75 -6.08
CA GLU A 107 7.38 1.40 -7.31
C GLU A 107 6.60 0.91 -8.54
N GLU A 108 6.20 -0.36 -8.57
CA GLU A 108 5.32 -0.89 -9.60
C GLU A 108 3.87 -0.42 -9.41
N GLN A 109 3.37 -0.47 -8.17
CA GLN A 109 2.02 -0.03 -7.79
C GLN A 109 1.76 1.42 -8.23
N ALA A 110 2.71 2.33 -7.99
CA ALA A 110 2.57 3.77 -8.24
C ALA A 110 2.34 4.12 -9.72
N LYS A 111 2.72 3.26 -10.66
CA LYS A 111 2.51 3.46 -12.11
C LYS A 111 1.04 3.32 -12.51
N GLY A 112 0.28 2.51 -11.77
CA GLY A 112 -1.11 2.20 -12.06
C GLY A 112 -2.01 3.44 -11.98
N PRO A 113 -2.12 4.11 -10.81
CA PRO A 113 -3.03 5.25 -10.63
C PRO A 113 -2.83 6.39 -11.65
N VAL A 114 -1.59 6.69 -12.03
CA VAL A 114 -1.26 7.78 -12.97
C VAL A 114 -1.78 7.50 -14.38
N THR A 115 -1.99 6.23 -14.74
CA THR A 115 -2.42 5.81 -16.08
C THR A 115 -3.84 5.23 -16.09
N ASN A 116 -4.53 5.22 -14.95
CA ASN A 116 -5.88 4.69 -14.82
C ASN A 116 -6.90 5.75 -15.31
N PRO A 117 -7.76 5.40 -16.29
CA PRO A 117 -8.72 6.35 -16.87
C PRO A 117 -9.81 6.83 -15.89
#